data_AF-A0A926GZB9-F1
#
_entry.id   AF-A0A926GZB9-F1
#
_cell.length_a   1.000
_cell.length_b   1.000
_cell.length_c   1.000
_cell.angle_alpha   90.00
_cell.angle_beta   90.00
_cell.angle_gamma   90.00
#
_symmetry.space_group_name_H-M   'P 1'
#
loop_
_entity.id
_entity.type
_entity.pdbx_description
1 polymer ?
#
loop_
_entity_poly.entity_id
_entity_poly.type
_entity_poly.pdbx_seq_one_letter_code
_entity_poly.pdbx_strand_id
1 'polypeptide(L)'
;MFTNRIIAGLFSAATVFTVSNAYAQTPSAQDKTFMVKACQGNHAEIAAGKLALKKSQDAKVRGVAQTIVSEHSANEMKLQALAAKYDVKLPNAPDAKHKASAKKLAKMSGKAFDNAYI
;
A
#
# COMPACT_ATOMS: atom_id res chain seq x y z
N MET A 1 2.74 -56.96 39.30
CA MET A 1 1.61 -57.81 38.91
C MET A 1 0.35 -56.97 39.09
N PHE A 2 -0.15 -56.31 38.05
CA PHE A 2 -1.40 -55.56 38.10
C PHE A 2 -2.17 -55.79 36.80
N THR A 3 -3.33 -56.39 36.93
CA THR A 3 -4.32 -56.55 35.86
C THR A 3 -5.60 -55.84 36.26
N ASN A 4 -6.40 -55.57 35.23
CA ASN A 4 -7.87 -55.46 35.22
C ASN A 4 -8.44 -54.05 35.57
N ARG A 5 -9.40 -53.41 34.88
CA ARG A 5 -10.36 -53.78 33.80
C ARG A 5 -10.86 -52.51 33.08
N ILE A 6 -11.39 -52.71 31.86
CA ILE A 6 -12.20 -51.78 31.05
C ILE A 6 -13.69 -51.92 31.43
N ILE A 7 -14.44 -50.80 31.59
CA ILE A 7 -15.88 -50.59 31.26
C ILE A 7 -16.04 -49.05 31.07
N ALA A 8 -16.16 -48.49 29.85
CA ALA A 8 -17.31 -48.34 28.95
C ALA A 8 -18.33 -47.23 29.35
N GLY A 9 -18.55 -46.28 28.42
CA GLY A 9 -19.61 -45.25 28.44
C GLY A 9 -19.06 -43.82 28.41
N LEU A 10 -19.57 -42.84 27.67
CA LEU A 10 -20.62 -42.74 26.65
C LEU A 10 -20.44 -41.30 26.06
N PHE A 11 -20.74 -41.10 24.77
CA PHE A 11 -20.76 -39.83 24.02
C PHE A 11 -19.43 -39.10 23.74
N SER A 12 -18.82 -39.44 22.61
CA SER A 12 -17.83 -38.60 21.95
C SER A 12 -18.45 -37.26 21.54
N ALA A 13 -18.02 -36.19 22.20
CA ALA A 13 -18.12 -34.84 21.65
C ALA A 13 -17.05 -34.68 20.56
N ALA A 14 -17.46 -34.30 19.35
CA ALA A 14 -16.54 -33.76 18.36
C ALA A 14 -17.29 -32.76 17.47
N THR A 15 -17.45 -31.54 17.97
CA THR A 15 -17.72 -30.39 17.10
C THR A 15 -16.48 -30.20 16.23
N VAL A 16 -16.56 -30.62 14.96
CA VAL A 16 -15.50 -30.37 13.99
C VAL A 16 -15.53 -28.87 13.67
N PHE A 17 -14.73 -28.09 14.40
CA PHE A 17 -14.30 -26.79 13.92
C PHE A 17 -13.34 -27.04 12.77
N THR A 18 -13.82 -26.93 11.54
CA THR A 18 -12.93 -26.79 10.38
C THR A 18 -12.23 -25.45 10.54
N VAL A 19 -11.02 -25.46 11.09
CA VAL A 19 -10.06 -24.37 10.88
C VAL A 19 -9.77 -24.35 9.39
N SER A 20 -10.47 -23.47 8.66
CA SER A 20 -10.07 -23.11 7.31
C SER A 20 -8.70 -22.49 7.42
N ASN A 21 -7.64 -23.28 7.19
CA ASN A 21 -6.31 -22.75 6.98
C ASN A 21 -6.42 -21.72 5.84
N ALA A 22 -6.34 -20.44 6.17
CA ALA A 22 -6.15 -19.40 5.19
C ALA A 22 -4.77 -19.63 4.57
N TYR A 23 -4.71 -20.44 3.51
CA TYR A 23 -3.51 -20.59 2.71
C TYR A 23 -3.11 -19.19 2.25
N ALA A 24 -1.92 -18.74 2.63
CA ALA A 24 -1.36 -17.50 2.11
C ALA A 24 -1.34 -17.61 0.58
N GLN A 25 -2.29 -16.92 -0.06
CA GLN A 25 -2.40 -16.93 -1.51
C GLN A 25 -1.21 -16.15 -2.05
N THR A 26 -0.40 -16.81 -2.88
CA THR A 26 0.65 -16.12 -3.66
C THR A 26 -0.02 -15.07 -4.55
N PRO A 27 0.49 -13.83 -4.62
CA PRO A 27 -0.09 -12.79 -5.46
C PRO A 27 -0.20 -13.22 -6.92
N SER A 28 -1.34 -12.95 -7.54
CA SER A 28 -1.56 -13.16 -8.97
C SER A 28 -0.67 -12.22 -9.81
N ALA A 29 -0.58 -12.46 -11.12
CA ALA A 29 0.10 -11.53 -12.03
C ALA A 29 -0.54 -10.12 -12.01
N GLN A 30 -1.87 -10.06 -11.83
CA GLN A 30 -2.60 -8.81 -11.68
C GLN A 30 -2.21 -8.09 -10.38
N ASP A 31 -2.11 -8.80 -9.26
CA ASP A 31 -1.70 -8.22 -7.98
C ASP A 31 -0.28 -7.66 -8.06
N LYS A 32 0.66 -8.41 -8.65
CA LYS A 32 2.04 -7.94 -8.85
C LYS A 32 2.08 -6.68 -9.71
N THR A 33 1.27 -6.63 -10.77
CA THR A 33 1.14 -5.45 -11.64
C THR A 33 0.57 -4.26 -10.86
N PHE A 34 -0.45 -4.50 -10.04
CA PHE A 34 -1.02 -3.49 -9.16
C PHE A 34 0.02 -2.95 -8.18
N MET A 35 0.83 -3.80 -7.55
CA MET A 35 1.90 -3.39 -6.64
C MET A 35 2.92 -2.47 -7.33
N VAL A 36 3.34 -2.80 -8.56
CA VAL A 36 4.22 -1.93 -9.36
C VAL A 36 3.56 -0.58 -9.63
N LYS A 37 2.28 -0.56 -10.02
CA LYS A 37 1.55 0.67 -10.31
C LYS A 37 1.29 1.53 -9.08
N ALA A 38 0.95 0.92 -7.95
CA ALA A 38 0.77 1.60 -6.68
C ALA A 38 2.07 2.28 -6.22
N CYS A 39 3.21 1.60 -6.35
CA CYS A 39 4.52 2.17 -6.02
C CYS A 39 4.85 3.40 -6.91
N GLN A 40 4.60 3.29 -8.22
CA GLN A 40 4.78 4.41 -9.15
C GLN A 40 3.87 5.61 -8.81
N GLY A 41 2.62 5.33 -8.42
CA GLY A 41 1.65 6.33 -7.97
C GLY A 41 2.08 7.03 -6.69
N ASN A 42 2.41 6.26 -5.65
CA ASN A 42 2.91 6.80 -4.37
C ASN A 42 4.11 7.73 -4.59
N HIS A 43 5.11 7.30 -5.36
CA HIS A 43 6.26 8.14 -5.66
C HIS A 43 5.88 9.42 -6.41
N ALA A 44 4.88 9.37 -7.30
CA ALA A 44 4.40 10.54 -8.03
C ALA A 44 3.73 11.54 -7.08
N GLU A 45 2.84 11.06 -6.21
CA GLU A 45 2.07 11.87 -5.29
C GLU A 45 2.95 12.48 -4.19
N ILE A 46 3.91 11.72 -3.67
CA ILE A 46 4.93 12.24 -2.74
C ILE A 46 5.74 13.36 -3.41
N ALA A 47 6.18 13.17 -4.65
CA ALA A 47 6.94 14.19 -5.37
C ALA A 47 6.12 15.44 -5.65
N ALA A 48 4.86 15.27 -6.06
CA ALA A 48 3.92 16.37 -6.29
C ALA A 48 3.63 17.15 -4.99
N GLY A 49 3.37 16.46 -3.89
CA GLY A 49 3.14 17.08 -2.58
C GLY A 49 4.35 17.86 -2.09
N LYS A 50 5.56 17.31 -2.21
CA LYS A 50 6.80 18.05 -1.90
C LYS A 50 6.97 19.30 -2.76
N LEU A 51 6.61 19.23 -4.04
CA LEU A 51 6.61 20.39 -4.93
C LEU A 51 5.59 21.45 -4.48
N ALA A 52 4.39 21.04 -4.07
CA ALA A 52 3.38 21.95 -3.55
C ALA A 52 3.79 22.62 -2.24
N LEU A 53 4.40 21.88 -1.32
CA LEU A 53 4.98 22.45 -0.09
C LEU A 53 6.09 23.48 -0.37
N LYS A 54 6.78 23.36 -1.50
CA LYS A 54 7.81 24.32 -1.95
C LYS A 54 7.23 25.54 -2.66
N LYS A 55 6.17 25.37 -3.45
CA LYS A 55 5.67 26.41 -4.38
C LYS A 55 4.43 27.15 -3.92
N SER A 56 3.56 26.52 -3.14
CA SER A 56 2.31 27.11 -2.70
C SER A 56 2.51 27.95 -1.43
N GLN A 57 1.84 29.10 -1.41
CA GLN A 57 1.69 29.95 -0.23
C GLN A 57 0.30 29.80 0.41
N ASP A 58 -0.63 29.08 -0.23
CA ASP A 58 -1.98 28.85 0.30
C ASP A 58 -1.93 27.78 1.42
N ALA A 59 -2.39 28.15 2.61
CA ALA A 59 -2.35 27.26 3.77
C ALA A 59 -3.15 25.96 3.59
N LYS A 60 -4.26 25.99 2.84
CA LYS A 60 -5.09 24.81 2.57
C LYS A 60 -4.39 23.87 1.61
N VAL A 61 -3.83 24.40 0.52
CA VAL A 61 -3.05 23.62 -0.46
C VAL A 61 -1.86 22.94 0.21
N ARG A 62 -1.13 23.68 1.06
CA ARG A 62 -0.01 23.15 1.84
C ARG A 62 -0.46 22.07 2.83
N GLY A 63 -1.61 22.24 3.47
CA GLY A 63 -2.20 21.23 4.35
C GLY A 63 -2.50 19.92 3.61
N VAL A 64 -3.18 20.00 2.47
CA VAL A 64 -3.45 18.84 1.59
C VAL A 64 -2.14 18.18 1.15
N ALA A 65 -1.14 18.96 0.77
CA ALA A 65 0.17 18.43 0.38
C ALA A 65 0.91 17.70 1.50
N GLN A 66 0.80 18.18 2.74
CA GLN A 66 1.38 17.51 3.89
C GLN A 66 0.71 16.16 4.17
N THR A 67 -0.62 16.09 4.06
CA THR A 67 -1.39 14.85 4.18
C THR A 67 -0.97 13.84 3.10
N ILE A 68 -0.94 14.27 1.84
CA ILE A 68 -0.52 13.41 0.72
C ILE A 68 0.89 12.86 0.96
N VAL A 69 1.87 13.71 1.30
CA VAL A 69 3.24 13.22 1.54
C VAL A 69 3.28 12.20 2.68
N SER A 70 2.54 12.44 3.76
CA SER A 70 2.51 11.54 4.92
C SER A 70 1.88 10.19 4.59
N GLU A 71 0.65 10.20 4.08
CA GLU A 71 -0.12 8.98 3.81
C GLU A 71 0.53 8.12 2.72
N HIS A 72 0.96 8.74 1.62
CA HIS A 72 1.59 7.98 0.53
C HIS A 72 2.98 7.48 0.90
N SER A 73 3.73 8.17 1.78
CA SER A 73 5.00 7.62 2.30
C SER A 73 4.76 6.41 3.20
N ALA A 74 3.73 6.46 4.06
CA ALA A 74 3.35 5.32 4.90
C ALA A 74 2.87 4.12 4.06
N ASN A 75 2.07 4.39 3.02
CA ASN A 75 1.60 3.36 2.10
C ASN A 75 2.75 2.76 1.28
N GLU A 76 3.72 3.56 0.86
CA GLU A 76 4.91 3.08 0.15
C GLU A 76 5.74 2.13 1.02
N MET A 77 5.99 2.47 2.29
CA MET A 77 6.71 1.57 3.21
C MET A 77 5.97 0.23 3.40
N LYS A 78 4.65 0.27 3.57
CA LYS A 78 3.82 -0.96 3.69
C LYS A 78 3.87 -1.79 2.41
N LEU A 79 3.81 -1.13 1.25
CA LEU A 79 3.86 -1.78 -0.05
C LEU A 79 5.23 -2.43 -0.30
N GLN A 80 6.33 -1.76 0.06
CA GLN A 80 7.68 -2.32 -0.03
C GLN A 80 7.85 -3.56 0.85
N ALA A 81 7.34 -3.52 2.09
CA ALA A 81 7.35 -4.69 2.98
C ALA A 81 6.54 -5.85 2.40
N LEU A 82 5.35 -5.57 1.83
CA LEU A 82 4.51 -6.58 1.19
C LEU A 82 5.18 -7.17 -0.06
N ALA A 83 5.84 -6.33 -0.85
CA ALA A 83 6.56 -6.75 -2.05
C ALA A 83 7.76 -7.65 -1.73
N ALA A 84 8.53 -7.31 -0.70
CA ALA A 84 9.63 -8.14 -0.22
C ALA A 84 9.13 -9.53 0.24
N LYS A 85 7.99 -9.59 0.94
CA LYS A 85 7.38 -10.87 1.37
C LYS A 85 7.07 -11.83 0.21
N TYR A 86 6.73 -11.29 -0.96
CA TYR A 86 6.31 -12.07 -2.13
C TYR A 86 7.31 -12.00 -3.30
N ASP A 87 8.54 -11.54 -3.05
CA ASP A 87 9.61 -11.36 -4.04
C ASP A 87 9.17 -10.59 -5.30
N VAL A 88 8.38 -9.53 -5.09
CA VAL A 88 7.96 -8.61 -6.15
C VAL A 88 8.92 -7.44 -6.22
N LYS A 89 9.56 -7.24 -7.38
CA LYS A 89 10.44 -6.09 -7.61
C LYS A 89 9.60 -4.85 -7.89
N LEU A 90 9.71 -3.86 -7.01
CA LEU A 90 9.10 -2.55 -7.19
C LEU A 90 10.09 -1.57 -7.86
N PRO A 91 9.59 -0.62 -8.67
CA PRO A 91 10.40 0.49 -9.14
C PRO A 91 10.72 1.45 -7.98
N ASN A 92 11.68 2.35 -8.19
CA ASN A 92 12.05 3.39 -7.22
C ASN A 92 11.68 4.81 -7.70
N ALA A 93 10.84 4.89 -8.72
CA ALA A 93 10.49 6.14 -9.38
C ALA A 93 9.11 6.06 -10.04
N PRO A 94 8.45 7.21 -10.30
CA PRO A 94 7.23 7.26 -11.07
C PRO A 94 7.43 6.79 -12.52
N ASP A 95 6.35 6.35 -13.18
CA ASP A 95 6.40 6.06 -14.61
C ASP A 95 6.49 7.33 -15.48
N ALA A 96 6.64 7.13 -16.79
CA ALA A 96 6.80 8.22 -17.74
C ALA A 96 5.59 9.18 -17.76
N LYS A 97 4.37 8.65 -17.61
CA LYS A 97 3.14 9.45 -17.59
C LYS A 97 3.12 10.37 -16.37
N HIS A 98 3.40 9.83 -15.19
CA HIS A 98 3.48 10.64 -13.97
C HIS A 98 4.61 11.67 -14.03
N LYS A 99 5.78 11.31 -14.57
CA LYS A 99 6.89 12.26 -14.79
C LYS A 99 6.50 13.40 -15.73
N ALA A 100 5.73 13.14 -16.78
CA ALA A 100 5.24 14.17 -17.69
C ALA A 100 4.28 15.13 -16.99
N SER A 101 3.33 14.61 -16.21
CA SER A 101 2.43 15.43 -15.39
C SER A 101 3.18 16.29 -14.38
N ALA A 102 4.17 15.72 -13.68
CA ALA A 102 5.02 16.45 -12.74
C ALA A 102 5.79 17.60 -13.42
N LYS A 103 6.33 17.37 -14.63
CA LYS A 103 6.98 18.42 -15.43
C LYS A 103 6.01 19.55 -15.81
N LYS A 104 4.76 19.22 -16.15
CA LYS A 104 3.73 20.23 -16.47
C LYS A 104 3.39 21.07 -15.23
N LEU A 105 3.13 20.41 -14.10
CA LEU A 105 2.82 21.06 -12.83
C LEU A 105 3.98 21.96 -12.37
N ALA A 106 5.23 21.49 -12.47
CA ALA A 106 6.41 22.24 -12.06
C ALA A 106 6.60 23.57 -12.81
N LYS A 107 6.09 23.69 -14.04
CA LYS A 107 6.14 24.93 -14.82
C LYS A 107 5.10 25.97 -14.39
N MET A 108 4.08 25.57 -13.63
CA MET A 108 3.04 26.48 -13.15
C MET A 108 3.50 27.24 -11.90
N SER A 109 2.84 28.35 -11.57
CA SER A 109 3.11 29.12 -10.35
C SER A 109 1.84 29.83 -9.84
N GLY A 110 1.88 30.29 -8.59
CA GLY A 110 0.76 30.99 -7.94
C GLY A 110 -0.55 30.20 -8.00
N LYS A 111 -1.66 30.92 -8.19
CA LYS A 111 -3.00 30.31 -8.25
C LYS A 111 -3.15 29.25 -9.36
N ALA A 112 -2.46 29.39 -10.48
CA ALA A 112 -2.50 28.37 -11.54
C ALA A 112 -1.84 27.06 -11.10
N PHE A 113 -0.78 27.13 -10.30
CA PHE A 113 -0.18 25.95 -9.68
C PHE A 113 -1.12 25.34 -8.65
N ASP A 114 -1.66 26.16 -7.74
CA ASP A 114 -2.53 25.71 -6.67
C ASP A 114 -3.77 24.99 -7.23
N ASN A 115 -4.43 25.57 -8.23
CA ASN A 115 -5.61 24.98 -8.88
C ASN A 115 -5.29 23.70 -9.66
N ALA A 116 -4.07 23.54 -10.17
CA ALA A 116 -3.68 22.34 -10.92
C ALA A 116 -3.19 21.20 -10.00
N TYR A 117 -2.88 21.52 -8.75
CA TYR A 117 -2.41 20.56 -7.76
C TYR A 117 -3.57 19.87 -7.02
N ILE A 118 -4.62 20.62 -6.70
CA ILE A 118 -5.79 20.13 -5.94
C ILE A 118 -6.82 19.42 -6.82
#